data_AF-A0A9D6SPX0-F1
#
_entry.id   AF-A0A9D6SPX0-F1
#
_cell.length_a   1.000
_cell.length_b   1.000
_cell.length_c   1.000
_cell.angle_alpha   90.00
_cell.angle_beta   90.00
_cell.angle_gamma   90.00
#
_symmetry.space_group_name_H-M   'P 1'
#
loop_
_entity.id
_entity.type
_entity.pdbx_description
1 polymer ?
#
loop_
_entity_poly.entity_id
_entity_poly.type
_entity_poly.pdbx_seq_one_letter_code
_entity_poly.pdbx_strand_id
1 'polypeptide(L)'
;MKALLGGILAVATGLYMLAAMAAVPYFNWRYAQEHGFVRWLLLGELIATGKGVAWPYFVAAHLYGVEEPTPKASSVRPVAEDSPREYVDHQYQFGFQFPAQWKFEKNPPPGEAGEIRAIVRHPTKPMRVMATVGQIGKSLTRQQFESSPNRDAAVTAMMELSVEQIYKKASREIGAERMIVSEKKVQPSDAGITFYISTGHIKHNATILMAGIHVVPFEKSYMVTFTMITPVDKTATEDNETITRVFNSFHLLGERPIR
;
A
#
# COMPACT_ATOMS: atom_id res chain seq x y z
N MET A 1 -31.21 5.06 -45.48
CA MET A 1 -30.24 5.85 -44.68
C MET A 1 -30.27 5.50 -43.19
N LYS A 2 -31.42 5.57 -42.50
CA LYS A 2 -31.52 5.22 -41.06
C LYS A 2 -31.05 3.80 -40.70
N ALA A 3 -31.42 2.79 -41.50
CA ALA A 3 -31.00 1.40 -41.27
C ALA A 3 -29.49 1.17 -41.46
N LEU A 4 -28.90 1.80 -42.48
CA LEU A 4 -27.46 1.75 -42.72
C LEU A 4 -26.68 2.43 -41.58
N LEU A 5 -27.13 3.60 -41.15
CA LEU A 5 -26.53 4.34 -40.03
C LEU A 5 -26.62 3.56 -38.72
N GLY A 6 -27.77 2.92 -38.46
CA GLY A 6 -27.97 2.05 -37.30
C GLY A 6 -27.04 0.83 -37.30
N GLY A 7 -26.86 0.19 -38.47
CA GLY A 7 -25.93 -0.94 -38.61
C GLY A 7 -24.47 -0.55 -38.36
N ILE A 8 -24.02 0.57 -38.90
CA ILE A 8 -22.65 1.09 -38.68
C ILE A 8 -22.43 1.40 -37.20
N LEU A 9 -23.38 2.07 -36.56
CA LEU A 9 -23.30 2.40 -35.13
C LEU A 9 -23.26 1.14 -34.26
N ALA A 10 -24.05 0.13 -34.60
CA ALA A 10 -24.06 -1.16 -33.88
C ALA A 10 -22.70 -1.88 -33.99
N VAL A 11 -22.12 -1.94 -35.19
CA VAL A 11 -20.79 -2.53 -35.42
C VAL A 11 -19.71 -1.77 -34.66
N ALA A 12 -19.70 -0.44 -34.76
CA ALA A 12 -18.74 0.40 -34.04
C ALA A 12 -18.83 0.22 -32.52
N THR A 13 -20.06 0.17 -31.99
CA THR A 13 -20.31 -0.09 -30.56
C THR A 13 -19.85 -1.49 -30.15
N GLY A 14 -20.14 -2.51 -30.97
CA GLY A 14 -19.71 -3.89 -30.70
C GLY A 14 -18.18 -4.02 -30.66
N LEU A 15 -17.48 -3.42 -31.63
CA LEU A 15 -16.02 -3.40 -31.66
C LEU A 15 -15.44 -2.64 -30.45
N TYR A 16 -16.05 -1.52 -30.08
CA TYR A 16 -15.64 -0.76 -28.89
C TYR A 16 -15.80 -1.59 -27.61
N MET A 17 -16.91 -2.30 -27.44
CA MET A 17 -17.15 -3.13 -26.25
C MET A 17 -16.17 -4.31 -26.18
N LEU A 18 -15.87 -4.95 -27.32
CA LEU A 18 -14.85 -6.01 -27.40
C LEU A 18 -13.46 -5.49 -27.00
N ALA A 19 -13.08 -4.31 -27.48
CA ALA A 19 -11.82 -3.68 -27.10
C ALA A 19 -11.80 -3.29 -25.60
N ALA A 20 -12.90 -2.75 -25.07
CA ALA A 20 -13.04 -2.40 -23.66
C ALA A 20 -12.91 -3.63 -22.75
N MET A 21 -13.45 -4.80 -23.16
CA MET A 21 -13.29 -6.06 -22.42
C MET A 21 -11.83 -6.50 -22.28
N ALA A 22 -10.96 -6.15 -23.23
CA ALA A 22 -9.52 -6.40 -23.13
C ALA A 22 -8.77 -5.27 -22.40
N ALA A 23 -9.17 -4.01 -22.64
CA ALA A 23 -8.52 -2.83 -22.07
C ALA A 23 -8.73 -2.74 -20.55
N VAL A 24 -9.94 -3.00 -20.04
CA VAL A 24 -10.25 -2.88 -18.60
C VAL A 24 -9.35 -3.80 -17.75
N PRO A 25 -9.19 -5.10 -18.06
CA PRO A 25 -8.23 -5.96 -17.35
C PRO A 25 -6.78 -5.47 -17.48
N TYR A 26 -6.37 -5.02 -18.67
CA TYR A 26 -5.01 -4.52 -18.91
C TYR A 26 -4.68 -3.30 -18.05
N PHE A 27 -5.56 -2.29 -18.02
CA PHE A 27 -5.34 -1.08 -17.21
C PHE A 27 -5.44 -1.38 -15.72
N ASN A 28 -6.30 -2.31 -15.28
CA ASN A 28 -6.34 -2.76 -13.87
C ASN A 28 -5.03 -3.44 -13.45
N TRP A 29 -4.52 -4.36 -14.27
CA TRP A 29 -3.24 -5.02 -14.03
C TRP A 29 -2.07 -4.02 -14.00
N ARG A 30 -2.03 -3.11 -14.98
CA ARG A 30 -0.99 -2.08 -15.07
C ARG A 30 -1.01 -1.11 -13.88
N TYR A 31 -2.20 -0.65 -13.47
CA TYR A 31 -2.35 0.22 -12.31
C TYR A 31 -1.86 -0.45 -11.02
N ALA A 32 -2.18 -1.74 -10.82
CA ALA A 32 -1.68 -2.50 -9.68
C ALA A 32 -0.15 -2.63 -9.69
N GLN A 33 0.48 -2.81 -10.85
CA GLN A 33 1.94 -2.85 -11.00
C GLN A 33 2.60 -1.49 -10.70
N GLU A 34 2.04 -0.40 -11.23
CA GLU A 34 2.63 0.94 -11.14
C GLU A 34 2.42 1.60 -9.77
N HIS A 35 1.27 1.36 -9.12
CA HIS A 35 0.90 2.06 -7.89
C HIS A 35 0.82 1.17 -6.65
N GLY A 36 1.04 -0.14 -6.80
CA GLY A 36 0.95 -1.14 -5.73
C GLY A 36 -0.49 -1.64 -5.49
N PHE A 37 -0.59 -2.85 -4.95
CA PHE A 37 -1.88 -3.52 -4.77
C PHE A 37 -2.80 -2.80 -3.79
N VAL A 38 -2.27 -2.16 -2.74
CA VAL A 38 -3.10 -1.43 -1.75
C VAL A 38 -3.83 -0.26 -2.39
N ARG A 39 -3.14 0.54 -3.21
CA ARG A 39 -3.81 1.60 -3.99
C ARG A 39 -4.81 1.00 -4.96
N TRP A 40 -4.51 -0.14 -5.57
CA TRP A 40 -5.45 -0.82 -6.45
C TRP A 40 -6.72 -1.29 -5.73
N LEU A 41 -6.57 -1.97 -4.59
CA LEU A 41 -7.67 -2.53 -3.80
C LEU A 41 -8.58 -1.43 -3.23
N LEU A 42 -7.98 -0.32 -2.78
CA LEU A 42 -8.71 0.78 -2.14
C LEU A 42 -9.34 1.75 -3.15
N LEU A 43 -8.70 1.99 -4.31
CA LEU A 43 -9.09 3.06 -5.26
C LEU A 43 -8.97 2.66 -6.74
N GLY A 44 -8.09 1.71 -7.07
CA GLY A 44 -7.69 1.46 -8.45
C GLY A 44 -8.73 0.75 -9.30
N GLU A 45 -9.67 -0.01 -8.75
CA GLU A 45 -10.77 -0.53 -9.59
C GLU A 45 -11.56 0.60 -10.25
N LEU A 46 -11.83 1.71 -9.56
CA LEU A 46 -12.56 2.85 -10.14
C LEU A 46 -11.69 3.61 -11.16
N ILE A 47 -10.45 3.93 -10.78
CA ILE A 47 -9.53 4.71 -11.64
C ILE A 47 -9.14 3.90 -12.88
N ALA A 48 -8.72 2.65 -12.71
CA ALA A 48 -8.26 1.79 -13.80
C ALA A 48 -9.41 1.32 -14.70
N THR A 49 -10.60 1.05 -14.15
CA THR A 49 -11.79 0.77 -14.99
C THR A 49 -12.22 2.01 -15.75
N GLY A 50 -12.16 3.19 -15.13
CA GLY A 50 -12.37 4.47 -15.83
C GLY A 50 -11.40 4.66 -16.99
N LYS A 51 -10.08 4.43 -16.75
CA LYS A 51 -9.06 4.46 -17.82
C LYS A 51 -9.32 3.41 -18.90
N GLY A 52 -9.75 2.21 -18.53
CA GLY A 52 -10.06 1.11 -19.45
C GLY A 52 -11.28 1.36 -20.32
N VAL A 53 -12.31 2.04 -19.81
CA VAL A 53 -13.45 2.49 -20.62
C VAL A 53 -13.00 3.62 -21.54
N ALA A 54 -12.29 4.63 -21.02
CA ALA A 54 -11.80 5.75 -21.82
C ALA A 54 -10.50 5.43 -22.60
N TRP A 55 -10.20 4.15 -22.88
CA TRP A 55 -8.92 3.73 -23.47
C TRP A 55 -8.53 4.42 -24.79
N PRO A 56 -9.45 4.77 -25.73
CA PRO A 56 -9.04 5.39 -26.98
C PRO A 56 -8.38 6.75 -26.75
N TYR A 57 -8.83 7.48 -25.72
CA TYR A 57 -8.22 8.75 -25.33
C TYR A 57 -6.78 8.55 -24.87
N PHE A 58 -6.51 7.55 -24.02
CA PHE A 58 -5.16 7.30 -23.51
C PHE A 58 -4.20 6.79 -24.59
N VAL A 59 -4.70 5.98 -25.54
CA VAL A 59 -3.91 5.56 -26.70
C VAL A 59 -3.59 6.77 -27.60
N ALA A 60 -4.58 7.61 -27.89
CA ALA A 60 -4.36 8.82 -28.67
C ALA A 60 -3.38 9.78 -27.97
N ALA A 61 -3.55 10.01 -26.66
CA ALA A 61 -2.66 10.87 -25.88
C ALA A 61 -1.20 10.38 -25.95
N HIS A 62 -0.99 9.07 -25.82
CA HIS A 62 0.34 8.46 -25.96
C HIS A 62 0.93 8.64 -27.37
N LEU A 63 0.13 8.42 -28.42
CA LEU A 63 0.59 8.52 -29.82
C LEU A 63 0.90 9.96 -30.25
N TYR A 64 0.16 10.94 -29.72
CA TYR A 64 0.31 12.34 -30.08
C TYR A 64 1.21 13.13 -29.11
N GLY A 65 1.86 12.46 -28.15
CA GLY A 65 2.70 13.12 -27.16
C GLY A 65 1.95 14.13 -26.29
N VAL A 66 0.62 13.97 -26.17
CA VAL A 66 -0.18 14.76 -25.24
C VAL A 66 0.14 14.21 -23.87
N GLU A 67 0.85 14.99 -23.05
CA GLU A 67 1.03 14.67 -21.64
C GLU A 67 -0.34 14.31 -21.05
N GLU A 68 -0.43 13.16 -20.36
CA GLU A 68 -1.67 12.78 -19.69
C GLU A 68 -2.14 14.01 -18.90
N PRO A 69 -3.43 14.37 -18.95
CA PRO A 69 -3.95 15.37 -18.05
C PRO A 69 -3.64 14.85 -16.66
N THR A 70 -2.57 15.38 -16.06
CA THR A 70 -2.27 15.17 -14.67
C THR A 70 -3.55 15.57 -14.00
N PRO A 71 -4.17 14.69 -13.18
CA PRO A 71 -5.36 15.08 -12.46
C PRO A 71 -5.00 16.41 -11.81
N LYS A 72 -5.63 17.50 -12.27
CA LYS A 72 -5.46 18.82 -11.66
C LYS A 72 -5.72 18.52 -10.21
N ALA A 73 -4.68 18.62 -9.38
CA ALA A 73 -4.74 18.27 -7.97
C ALA A 73 -6.07 18.81 -7.47
N SER A 74 -7.00 17.88 -7.21
CA SER A 74 -8.40 18.21 -6.93
C SER A 74 -8.33 19.33 -5.93
N SER A 75 -8.77 20.54 -6.31
CA SER A 75 -8.36 21.79 -5.67
C SER A 75 -8.43 21.59 -4.17
N VAL A 76 -7.28 21.30 -3.58
CA VAL A 76 -7.17 21.01 -2.17
C VAL A 76 -7.57 22.34 -1.57
N ARG A 77 -8.77 22.40 -1.00
CA ARG A 77 -9.11 23.50 -0.12
C ARG A 77 -7.88 23.69 0.78
N PRO A 78 -7.36 24.90 0.95
CA PRO A 78 -6.27 25.10 1.88
C PRO A 78 -6.84 24.74 3.26
N VAL A 79 -6.63 23.49 3.68
CA VAL A 79 -6.86 23.06 5.05
C VAL A 79 -5.68 23.65 5.81
N ALA A 80 -5.77 24.95 6.07
CA ALA A 80 -4.79 25.71 6.82
C ALA A 80 -4.77 25.33 8.33
N GLU A 81 -5.40 24.22 8.71
CA GLU A 81 -5.56 23.77 10.11
C GLU A 81 -4.98 22.38 10.41
N ASP A 82 -4.50 21.62 9.42
CA ASP A 82 -4.21 20.18 9.60
C ASP A 82 -2.83 19.79 9.02
N SER A 83 -1.79 20.50 9.45
CA SER A 83 -0.42 20.10 9.10
C SER A 83 -0.15 18.69 9.66
N PRO A 84 0.32 17.74 8.83
CA PRO A 84 0.61 16.40 9.30
C PRO A 84 1.62 16.46 10.44
N ARG A 85 1.34 15.71 11.51
CA ARG A 85 2.27 15.52 12.61
C ARG A 85 3.27 14.44 12.24
N GLU A 86 4.49 14.57 12.73
CA GLU A 86 5.53 13.57 12.55
C GLU A 86 5.79 12.84 13.87
N TYR A 87 5.82 11.52 13.80
CA TYR A 87 6.37 10.67 14.84
C TYR A 87 7.82 10.35 14.46
N VAL A 88 8.74 10.54 15.39
CA VAL A 88 10.16 10.21 15.23
C VAL A 88 10.61 9.36 16.40
N ASP A 89 11.17 8.20 16.10
CA ASP A 89 11.85 7.34 17.07
C ASP A 89 13.36 7.48 16.92
N HIS A 90 13.99 8.24 17.80
CA HIS A 90 15.44 8.42 17.79
C HIS A 90 16.21 7.20 18.30
N GLN A 91 15.57 6.25 18.98
CA GLN A 91 16.25 5.03 19.44
C GLN A 91 16.43 4.06 18.28
N TYR A 92 15.38 3.86 17.49
CA TYR A 92 15.34 2.93 16.37
C TYR A 92 15.42 3.61 14.99
N GLN A 93 15.67 4.92 14.99
CA GLN A 93 15.98 5.73 13.81
C GLN A 93 14.94 5.56 12.69
N PHE A 94 13.66 5.74 13.00
CA PHE A 94 12.59 5.77 11.99
C PHE A 94 11.59 6.89 12.27
N GLY A 95 10.80 7.25 11.26
CA GLY A 95 9.71 8.21 11.39
C GLY A 95 8.56 7.94 10.43
N PHE A 96 7.42 8.56 10.72
CA PHE A 96 6.25 8.60 9.82
C PHE A 96 5.36 9.78 10.15
N GLN A 97 4.59 10.22 9.17
CA GLN A 97 3.64 11.33 9.28
C GLN A 97 2.20 10.83 9.42
N PHE A 98 1.38 11.57 10.17
CA PHE A 98 -0.04 11.26 10.36
C PHE A 98 -0.87 12.52 10.58
N PRO A 99 -2.19 12.51 10.29
CA PRO A 99 -3.06 13.66 10.47
C PRO A 99 -3.14 14.11 11.94
N ALA A 100 -3.19 15.42 12.22
CA ALA A 100 -3.05 15.95 13.58
C ALA A 100 -4.16 15.52 14.55
N GLN A 101 -5.36 15.28 14.02
CA GLN A 101 -6.55 14.77 14.69
C GLN A 101 -6.48 13.28 15.07
N TRP A 102 -5.53 12.51 14.51
CA TRP A 102 -5.33 11.12 14.92
C TRP A 102 -4.68 11.06 16.30
N LYS A 103 -5.04 10.03 17.07
CA LYS A 103 -4.63 9.91 18.48
C LYS A 103 -3.64 8.77 18.66
N PHE A 104 -2.59 9.05 19.43
CA PHE A 104 -1.74 7.99 19.97
C PHE A 104 -2.51 7.16 20.98
N GLU A 105 -2.37 5.85 20.88
CA GLU A 105 -2.78 4.96 21.94
C GLU A 105 -1.79 5.06 23.10
N LYS A 106 -2.30 5.41 24.28
CA LYS A 106 -1.50 5.46 25.50
C LYS A 106 -1.34 4.05 26.03
N ASN A 107 -0.13 3.67 26.43
CA ASN A 107 0.19 2.37 27.02
C ASN A 107 -0.21 1.20 26.12
N PRO A 108 0.40 1.06 24.93
CA PRO A 108 0.13 -0.08 24.09
C PRO A 108 0.43 -1.38 24.86
N PRO A 109 -0.37 -2.44 24.66
CA PRO A 109 -0.08 -3.73 25.27
C PRO A 109 1.30 -4.22 24.83
N PRO A 110 1.99 -5.05 25.64
CA PRO A 110 3.23 -5.67 25.20
C PRO A 110 2.99 -6.43 23.89
N GLY A 111 3.79 -6.13 22.87
CA GLY A 111 3.69 -6.80 21.58
C GLY A 111 4.38 -8.16 21.65
N GLU A 112 3.67 -9.22 21.32
CA GLU A 112 4.27 -10.56 21.26
C GLU A 112 5.30 -10.71 20.13
N ALA A 113 5.23 -9.84 19.11
CA ALA A 113 6.19 -9.78 18.00
C ALA A 113 7.34 -8.78 18.23
N GLY A 114 7.35 -8.08 19.38
CA GLY A 114 8.34 -7.06 19.68
C GLY A 114 7.78 -5.88 20.47
N GLU A 115 8.65 -4.92 20.73
CA GLU A 115 8.31 -3.69 21.45
C GLU A 115 7.40 -2.81 20.58
N ILE A 116 6.18 -2.50 21.05
CA ILE A 116 5.31 -1.55 20.36
C ILE A 116 5.80 -0.13 20.65
N ARG A 117 6.20 0.58 19.60
CA ARG A 117 6.76 1.94 19.69
C ARG A 117 5.71 3.01 19.50
N ALA A 118 4.79 2.79 18.58
CA ALA A 118 3.67 3.70 18.35
C ALA A 118 2.44 2.95 17.87
N ILE A 119 1.27 3.34 18.34
CA ILE A 119 0.00 3.05 17.69
C ILE A 119 -0.72 4.39 17.51
N VAL A 120 -1.12 4.69 16.27
CA VAL A 120 -1.85 5.91 15.93
C VAL A 120 -3.18 5.51 15.29
N ARG A 121 -4.28 6.02 15.84
CA ARG A 121 -5.64 5.64 15.44
C ARG A 121 -6.41 6.82 14.88
N HIS A 122 -7.22 6.56 13.86
CA HIS A 122 -8.26 7.47 13.41
C HIS A 122 -9.27 7.71 14.55
N PRO A 123 -9.78 8.95 14.76
CA PRO A 123 -10.62 9.27 15.91
C PRO A 123 -11.96 8.52 15.97
N THR A 124 -12.54 8.17 14.82
CA THR A 124 -13.90 7.61 14.73
C THR A 124 -14.03 6.35 13.86
N LYS A 125 -12.97 5.98 13.14
CA LYS A 125 -12.99 4.87 12.16
C LYS A 125 -12.03 3.79 12.64
N PRO A 126 -12.27 2.51 12.36
CA PRO A 126 -11.40 1.41 12.76
C PRO A 126 -10.13 1.32 11.90
N MET A 127 -9.48 2.47 11.68
CA MET A 127 -8.24 2.67 10.95
C MET A 127 -7.11 2.97 11.93
N ARG A 128 -5.97 2.32 11.75
CA ARG A 128 -4.78 2.58 12.57
C ARG A 128 -3.50 2.23 11.85
N VAL A 129 -2.42 2.85 12.29
CA VAL A 129 -1.05 2.42 11.99
C VAL A 129 -0.32 2.06 13.28
N MET A 130 0.63 1.14 13.18
CA MET A 130 1.40 0.64 14.32
C MET A 130 2.85 0.41 13.91
N ALA A 131 3.78 0.93 14.72
CA ALA A 131 5.21 0.65 14.61
C ALA A 131 5.62 -0.30 15.74
N THR A 132 6.22 -1.43 15.37
CA THR A 132 6.72 -2.45 16.29
C THR A 132 8.18 -2.73 15.97
N VAL A 133 8.99 -2.94 17.01
CA VAL A 133 10.41 -3.29 16.86
C VAL A 133 10.66 -4.67 17.46
N GLY A 134 11.05 -5.62 16.60
CA GLY A 134 11.46 -6.96 17.00
C GLY A 134 12.98 -7.07 17.03
N GLN A 135 13.55 -7.72 18.03
CA GLN A 135 14.97 -8.05 18.02
C GLN A 135 15.23 -9.17 17.01
N ILE A 136 16.28 -9.03 16.21
CA ILE A 136 16.78 -10.07 15.33
C ILE A 136 18.19 -10.45 15.80
N GLY A 137 18.56 -11.72 15.68
CA GLY A 137 19.81 -12.23 16.26
C GLY A 137 21.06 -11.48 15.80
N LYS A 138 21.66 -11.89 14.68
CA LYS A 138 22.88 -11.24 14.16
C LYS A 138 22.49 -10.15 13.17
N SER A 139 23.09 -8.97 13.32
CA SER A 139 23.02 -7.91 12.32
C SER A 139 23.79 -8.30 11.05
N LEU A 140 23.36 -7.77 9.91
CA LEU A 140 24.00 -7.98 8.62
C LEU A 140 24.53 -6.64 8.09
N THR A 141 25.75 -6.60 7.57
CA THR A 141 26.25 -5.43 6.84
C THR A 141 25.70 -5.42 5.42
N ARG A 142 25.65 -4.23 4.79
CA ARG A 142 25.27 -4.08 3.39
C ARG A 142 26.10 -4.96 2.46
N GLN A 143 27.43 -4.94 2.63
CA GLN A 143 28.34 -5.74 1.82
C GLN A 143 28.08 -7.25 1.96
N GLN A 144 27.85 -7.75 3.19
CA GLN A 144 27.53 -9.16 3.40
C GLN A 144 26.20 -9.57 2.73
N PHE A 145 25.20 -8.70 2.78
CA PHE A 145 23.93 -8.94 2.09
C PHE A 145 24.10 -8.96 0.56
N GLU A 146 24.72 -7.92 0.01
CA GLU A 146 24.86 -7.74 -1.44
C GLU A 146 25.75 -8.81 -2.07
N SER A 147 26.81 -9.24 -1.36
CA SER A 147 27.73 -10.30 -1.80
C SER A 147 27.16 -11.72 -1.69
N SER A 148 26.03 -11.90 -1.00
CA SER A 148 25.45 -13.22 -0.79
C SER A 148 24.75 -13.74 -2.06
N PRO A 149 25.09 -14.93 -2.56
CA PRO A 149 24.37 -15.55 -3.67
C PRO A 149 22.93 -15.95 -3.29
N ASN A 150 22.63 -16.03 -2.00
CA ASN A 150 21.33 -16.46 -1.48
C ASN A 150 20.47 -15.29 -0.98
N ARG A 151 20.83 -14.03 -1.30
CA ARG A 151 20.15 -12.85 -0.75
C ARG A 151 18.64 -12.85 -1.03
N ASP A 152 18.23 -13.17 -2.25
CA ASP A 152 16.80 -13.13 -2.64
C ASP A 152 16.00 -14.23 -1.92
N ALA A 153 16.59 -15.41 -1.75
CA ALA A 153 16.01 -16.50 -0.98
C ALA A 153 15.88 -16.14 0.51
N ALA A 154 16.89 -15.44 1.07
CA ALA A 154 16.85 -14.97 2.45
C ALA A 154 15.73 -13.94 2.68
N VAL A 155 15.58 -12.96 1.79
CA VAL A 155 14.48 -11.98 1.88
C VAL A 155 13.12 -12.67 1.72
N THR A 156 13.02 -13.63 0.81
CA THR A 156 11.79 -14.43 0.64
C THR A 156 11.44 -15.18 1.93
N ALA A 157 12.41 -15.81 2.58
CA ALA A 157 12.20 -16.48 3.86
C ALA A 157 11.77 -15.50 4.96
N MET A 158 12.33 -14.28 5.00
CA MET A 158 11.88 -13.23 5.93
C MET A 158 10.42 -12.82 5.67
N MET A 159 10.02 -12.70 4.40
CA MET A 159 8.64 -12.41 4.03
C MET A 159 7.68 -13.53 4.47
N GLU A 160 8.02 -14.79 4.21
CA GLU A 160 7.17 -15.92 4.64
C GLU A 160 7.06 -15.99 6.17
N LEU A 161 8.18 -15.80 6.89
CA LEU A 161 8.17 -15.78 8.34
C LEU A 161 7.28 -14.66 8.88
N SER A 162 7.33 -13.48 8.26
CA SER A 162 6.48 -12.35 8.62
C SER A 162 5.00 -12.68 8.39
N VAL A 163 4.66 -13.33 7.26
CA VAL A 163 3.29 -13.81 7.00
C VAL A 163 2.82 -14.78 8.08
N GLU A 164 3.64 -15.76 8.47
CA GLU A 164 3.29 -16.76 9.49
C GLU A 164 3.12 -16.16 10.88
N GLN A 165 4.10 -15.34 11.32
CA GLN A 165 4.19 -14.86 12.69
C GLN A 165 3.31 -13.64 12.97
N ILE A 166 3.19 -12.74 11.99
CA ILE A 166 2.49 -11.47 12.17
C ILE A 166 1.09 -11.56 11.57
N TYR A 167 0.98 -11.78 10.26
CA TYR A 167 -0.29 -11.62 9.55
C TYR A 167 -1.27 -12.77 9.83
N LYS A 168 -0.84 -14.03 9.76
CA LYS A 168 -1.71 -15.17 10.10
C LYS A 168 -2.15 -15.14 11.55
N LYS A 169 -1.26 -14.72 12.44
CA LYS A 169 -1.59 -14.56 13.86
C LYS A 169 -2.63 -13.47 14.07
N ALA A 170 -2.40 -12.27 13.53
CA ALA A 170 -3.36 -11.18 13.59
C ALA A 170 -4.71 -11.59 12.98
N SER A 171 -4.70 -12.37 11.89
CA SER A 171 -5.91 -12.95 11.27
C SER A 171 -6.71 -13.80 12.25
N ARG A 172 -6.04 -14.63 13.05
CA ARG A 172 -6.71 -15.45 14.08
C ARG A 172 -7.25 -14.60 15.22
N GLU A 173 -6.49 -13.62 15.68
CA GLU A 173 -6.88 -12.73 16.79
C GLU A 173 -8.10 -11.87 16.46
N ILE A 174 -8.20 -11.38 15.22
CA ILE A 174 -9.39 -10.64 14.77
C ILE A 174 -10.57 -11.56 14.45
N GLY A 175 -10.38 -12.88 14.47
CA GLY A 175 -11.41 -13.88 14.13
C GLY A 175 -11.80 -13.84 12.65
N ALA A 176 -10.84 -13.66 11.75
CA ALA A 176 -11.08 -13.74 10.33
C ALA A 176 -11.23 -15.21 9.89
N GLU A 177 -12.21 -15.45 9.02
CA GLU A 177 -12.50 -16.77 8.44
C GLU A 177 -11.47 -17.14 7.37
N ARG A 178 -10.96 -16.13 6.65
CA ARG A 178 -9.98 -16.32 5.59
C ARG A 178 -8.97 -15.19 5.56
N MET A 179 -7.72 -15.54 5.29
CA MET A 179 -6.65 -14.59 4.97
C MET A 179 -6.18 -14.83 3.54
N ILE A 180 -5.96 -13.75 2.80
CA ILE A 180 -5.40 -13.77 1.44
C ILE A 180 -4.13 -12.93 1.47
N VAL A 181 -3.00 -13.51 1.05
CA VAL A 181 -1.78 -12.73 0.79
C VAL A 181 -1.95 -12.11 -0.58
N SER A 182 -2.06 -10.78 -0.61
CA SER A 182 -2.33 -10.05 -1.84
C SER A 182 -1.06 -9.63 -2.56
N GLU A 183 -0.06 -9.16 -1.81
CA GLU A 183 1.21 -8.72 -2.38
C GLU A 183 2.35 -8.99 -1.42
N LYS A 184 3.50 -9.39 -1.97
CA LYS A 184 4.81 -9.45 -1.32
C LYS A 184 5.81 -8.84 -2.28
N LYS A 185 6.54 -7.82 -1.83
CA LYS A 185 7.43 -7.05 -2.70
C LYS A 185 8.67 -6.60 -1.94
N VAL A 186 9.85 -6.91 -2.48
CA VAL A 186 11.09 -6.30 -2.01
C VAL A 186 11.12 -4.84 -2.45
N GLN A 187 11.47 -3.93 -1.55
CA GLN A 187 11.60 -2.52 -1.86
C GLN A 187 13.08 -2.12 -1.88
N PRO A 188 13.51 -1.29 -2.84
CA PRO A 188 14.84 -0.71 -2.83
C PRO A 188 15.05 0.11 -1.55
N SER A 189 16.18 -0.07 -0.88
CA SER A 189 16.62 0.73 0.27
C SER A 189 18.14 0.70 0.34
N ASP A 190 18.73 1.82 0.73
CA ASP A 190 20.18 1.96 0.92
C ASP A 190 20.58 1.71 2.38
N ALA A 191 19.64 1.86 3.31
CA ALA A 191 19.87 1.72 4.75
C ALA A 191 19.52 0.33 5.31
N GLY A 192 18.80 -0.53 4.56
CA GLY A 192 18.47 -1.86 5.03
C GLY A 192 17.82 -2.77 4.00
N ILE A 193 17.45 -3.97 4.47
CA ILE A 193 16.60 -4.87 3.72
C ILE A 193 15.16 -4.45 3.97
N THR A 194 14.51 -3.90 2.94
CA THR A 194 13.11 -3.45 3.02
C THR A 194 12.22 -4.33 2.17
N PHE A 195 11.10 -4.75 2.74
CA PHE A 195 10.06 -5.45 2.00
C PHE A 195 8.68 -5.06 2.50
N TYR A 196 7.71 -5.28 1.64
CA TYR A 196 6.33 -4.92 1.84
C TYR A 196 5.44 -6.15 1.68
N ILE A 197 4.46 -6.25 2.57
CA ILE A 197 3.47 -7.33 2.56
C ILE A 197 2.08 -6.69 2.70
N SER A 198 1.14 -7.17 1.90
CA SER A 198 -0.28 -6.80 2.02
C SER A 198 -1.14 -8.05 2.07
N THR A 199 -2.06 -8.08 3.02
CA THR A 199 -3.01 -9.16 3.22
C THR A 199 -4.44 -8.64 3.37
N GLY A 200 -5.39 -9.36 2.76
CA GLY A 200 -6.82 -9.17 2.99
C GLY A 200 -7.33 -10.20 4.00
N HIS A 201 -7.97 -9.74 5.07
CA HIS A 201 -8.59 -10.59 6.09
C HIS A 201 -10.10 -10.48 6.00
N ILE A 202 -10.76 -11.60 5.75
CA ILE A 202 -12.21 -11.66 5.53
C ILE A 202 -12.87 -12.17 6.80
N LYS A 203 -13.81 -11.39 7.31
CA LYS A 203 -14.63 -11.73 8.48
C LYS A 203 -16.07 -11.38 8.15
N HIS A 204 -16.94 -12.38 8.11
CA HIS A 204 -18.28 -12.26 7.52
C HIS A 204 -18.18 -11.66 6.10
N ASN A 205 -18.85 -10.53 5.86
CA ASN A 205 -18.84 -9.80 4.58
C ASN A 205 -17.89 -8.59 4.57
N ALA A 206 -17.08 -8.40 5.62
CA ALA A 206 -16.12 -7.30 5.69
C ALA A 206 -14.71 -7.79 5.35
N THR A 207 -14.00 -7.01 4.53
CA THR A 207 -12.56 -7.21 4.29
C THR A 207 -11.79 -6.17 5.09
N ILE A 208 -10.84 -6.62 5.90
CA ILE A 208 -9.86 -5.79 6.59
C ILE A 208 -8.56 -5.92 5.83
N LEU A 209 -8.06 -4.81 5.30
CA LEU A 209 -6.73 -4.71 4.74
C LEU A 209 -5.72 -4.55 5.87
N MET A 210 -4.69 -5.39 5.86
CA MET A 210 -3.49 -5.22 6.66
C MET A 210 -2.30 -5.15 5.72
N ALA A 211 -1.54 -4.06 5.78
CA ALA A 211 -0.32 -3.91 5.00
C ALA A 211 0.82 -3.50 5.92
N GLY A 212 2.04 -3.95 5.64
CA GLY A 212 3.19 -3.61 6.44
C GLY A 212 4.45 -3.39 5.61
N ILE A 213 5.21 -2.36 5.99
CA ILE A 213 6.58 -2.16 5.58
C ILE A 213 7.47 -2.74 6.68
N HIS A 214 8.39 -3.57 6.27
CA HIS A 214 9.28 -4.33 7.13
C HIS A 214 10.71 -3.97 6.76
N VAL A 215 11.47 -3.48 7.73
CA VAL A 215 12.84 -3.04 7.52
C VAL A 215 13.77 -3.73 8.50
N VAL A 216 14.82 -4.32 7.96
CA VAL A 216 15.99 -4.77 8.72
C VAL A 216 17.13 -3.82 8.40
N PRO A 217 17.38 -2.78 9.23
CA PRO A 217 18.46 -1.84 8.96
C PRO A 217 19.82 -2.55 9.02
N PHE A 218 20.72 -2.21 8.12
CA PHE A 218 22.07 -2.77 8.14
C PHE A 218 22.79 -2.43 9.43
N GLU A 219 23.61 -3.36 9.92
CA GLU A 219 24.40 -3.23 11.15
C GLU A 219 23.56 -3.03 12.43
N LYS A 220 22.25 -3.25 12.35
CA LYS A 220 21.34 -3.24 13.50
C LYS A 220 20.81 -4.65 13.77
N SER A 221 20.66 -4.98 15.05
CA SER A 221 20.12 -6.26 15.53
C SER A 221 18.62 -6.18 15.80
N TYR A 222 17.90 -5.36 15.04
CA TYR A 222 16.45 -5.25 15.16
C TYR A 222 15.79 -5.12 13.78
N MET A 223 14.50 -5.36 13.76
CA MET A 223 13.62 -5.18 12.62
C MET A 223 12.52 -4.21 13.03
N VAL A 224 12.28 -3.19 12.20
CA VAL A 224 11.14 -2.27 12.34
C VAL A 224 10.03 -2.79 11.44
N THR A 225 8.84 -2.96 12.01
CA THR A 225 7.63 -3.30 11.27
C THR A 225 6.62 -2.17 11.45
N PHE A 226 6.29 -1.49 10.36
CA PHE A 226 5.26 -0.47 10.31
C PHE A 226 4.04 -1.01 9.58
N THR A 227 2.93 -1.17 10.29
CA THR A 227 1.71 -1.79 9.78
C THR A 227 0.57 -0.79 9.72
N MET A 228 -0.25 -0.92 8.70
CA MET A 228 -1.52 -0.24 8.50
C MET A 228 -2.64 -1.27 8.57
N ILE A 229 -3.71 -0.93 9.29
CA ILE A 229 -4.91 -1.76 9.40
C ILE A 229 -6.12 -0.87 9.10
N THR A 230 -6.93 -1.25 8.13
CA THR A 230 -8.15 -0.53 7.74
C THR A 230 -9.20 -1.47 7.15
N PRO A 231 -10.50 -1.26 7.37
CA PRO A 231 -11.52 -1.86 6.52
C PRO A 231 -11.33 -1.40 5.07
N VAL A 232 -11.64 -2.29 4.14
CA VAL A 232 -11.74 -1.96 2.72
C VAL A 232 -13.13 -1.38 2.47
N ASP A 233 -13.19 -0.07 2.25
CA ASP A 233 -14.38 0.62 1.77
C ASP A 233 -14.02 1.40 0.50
N LYS A 234 -14.46 0.90 -0.66
CA LYS A 234 -14.16 1.50 -1.98
C LYS A 234 -14.83 2.86 -2.17
N THR A 235 -15.83 3.19 -1.36
CA THR A 235 -16.55 4.47 -1.43
C THR A 235 -15.87 5.55 -0.59
N ALA A 236 -15.06 5.17 0.40
CA ALA A 236 -14.32 6.05 1.31
C ALA A 236 -13.01 6.58 0.69
N THR A 237 -13.12 7.23 -0.47
CA THR A 237 -11.97 7.70 -1.26
C THR A 237 -10.98 8.56 -0.45
N GLU A 238 -11.47 9.54 0.31
CA GLU A 238 -10.63 10.44 1.13
C GLU A 238 -9.89 9.70 2.25
N ASP A 239 -10.54 8.75 2.94
CA ASP A 239 -9.90 7.95 3.99
C ASP A 239 -8.81 7.05 3.41
N ASN A 240 -9.11 6.43 2.26
CA ASN A 240 -8.20 5.54 1.55
C ASN A 240 -6.95 6.30 1.09
N GLU A 241 -7.11 7.51 0.57
CA GLU A 241 -5.98 8.39 0.22
C GLU A 241 -5.20 8.82 1.45
N THR A 242 -5.90 9.20 2.53
CA THR A 242 -5.27 9.64 3.78
C THR A 242 -4.42 8.53 4.38
N ILE A 243 -4.98 7.33 4.55
CA ILE A 243 -4.24 6.23 5.17
C ILE A 243 -3.09 5.72 4.30
N THR A 244 -3.27 5.73 2.98
CA THR A 244 -2.17 5.45 2.03
C THR A 244 -1.04 6.46 2.19
N ARG A 245 -1.36 7.75 2.37
CA ARG A 245 -0.35 8.80 2.61
C ARG A 245 0.39 8.59 3.93
N VAL A 246 -0.33 8.25 5.00
CA VAL A 246 0.29 7.88 6.29
C VAL A 246 1.23 6.69 6.11
N PHE A 247 0.75 5.64 5.45
CA PHE A 247 1.53 4.42 5.25
C PHE A 247 2.82 4.67 4.45
N ASN A 248 2.72 5.42 3.36
CA ASN A 248 3.88 5.75 2.50
C ASN A 248 4.83 6.77 3.13
N SER A 249 4.41 7.50 4.17
CA SER A 249 5.29 8.45 4.86
C SER A 249 6.35 7.79 5.74
N PHE A 250 6.26 6.48 5.96
CA PHE A 250 7.24 5.74 6.75
C PHE A 250 8.63 5.76 6.09
N HIS A 251 9.64 5.99 6.93
CA HIS A 251 11.03 6.04 6.50
C HIS A 251 11.99 5.74 7.65
N LEU A 252 13.20 5.27 7.32
CA LEU A 252 14.33 5.32 8.24
C LEU A 252 14.91 6.74 8.28
N LEU A 253 15.37 7.19 9.44
CA LEU A 253 16.05 8.48 9.55
C LEU A 253 17.33 8.47 8.72
N GLY A 254 17.49 9.46 7.86
CA GLY A 254 18.57 9.53 6.88
C GLY A 254 18.18 9.02 5.48
N GLU A 255 17.05 8.33 5.33
CA GLU A 255 16.44 8.03 4.02
C GLU A 255 15.34 9.06 3.68
N ARG A 256 15.05 9.21 2.38
CA ARG A 256 13.85 9.94 1.94
C ARG A 256 12.62 9.02 2.08
N PRO A 257 11.42 9.56 2.38
CA PRO A 257 10.19 8.78 2.40
C PRO A 257 9.93 8.00 1.12
N ILE A 258 9.31 6.82 1.24
CA ILE A 258 8.92 5.95 0.12
C ILE A 258 7.87 6.70 -0.72
N ARG A 259 8.22 7.05 -1.96
CA ARG A 259 7.32 7.75 -2.90
C ARG A 259 6.42 6.79 -3.66
#